data_AF-A0A1V5LHB7-F1
#
_entry.id   AF-A0A1V5LHB7-F1
#
_cell.length_a   1.000
_cell.length_b   1.000
_cell.length_c   1.000
_cell.angle_alpha   90.00
_cell.angle_beta   90.00
_cell.angle_gamma   90.00
#
_symmetry.space_group_name_H-M   'P 1'
#
loop_
_entity.id
_entity.type
_entity.pdbx_description
1 polymer ?
#
loop_
_entity_poly.entity_id
_entity_poly.type
_entity_poly.pdbx_seq_one_letter_code
_entity_poly.pdbx_strand_id
1 'polypeptide(L)'
;MSARFPEHELADDALIALSRVNVAQGSGTMAVENLLKVIRLYADRETVDDAYFNLGKVYETDTVLRDLARAREVYRTFTRKADEGEPRFASSPLLPRVKRDLEYINRTFFPESPLR
;
A
#
# COMPACT_ATOMS: atom_id res chain seq x y z
N MET A 1 -20.41 -6.85 -19.06
CA MET A 1 -20.97 -5.53 -18.68
C MET A 1 -21.20 -5.49 -17.17
N SER A 2 -20.19 -5.13 -16.39
CA SER A 2 -20.33 -4.96 -14.92
C SER A 2 -19.55 -3.73 -14.47
N ALA A 3 -19.94 -2.56 -14.98
CA ALA A 3 -19.44 -1.25 -14.58
C ALA A 3 -20.55 -0.43 -13.89
N ARG A 4 -21.27 -1.09 -12.98
CA ARG A 4 -22.22 -0.49 -12.03
C ARG A 4 -21.62 -0.89 -10.67
N PHE A 5 -20.92 -0.09 -9.88
CA PHE A 5 -21.07 1.31 -9.52
C PHE A 5 -19.71 1.78 -8.96
N PRO A 6 -18.93 2.60 -9.66
CA PRO A 6 -17.61 3.05 -9.18
C PRO A 6 -17.65 4.12 -8.09
N GLU A 7 -18.82 4.48 -7.56
CA GLU A 7 -18.99 5.58 -6.59
C GLU A 7 -19.77 5.16 -5.32
N HIS A 8 -19.92 3.86 -5.08
CA HIS A 8 -20.60 3.42 -3.86
C HIS A 8 -19.72 3.67 -2.63
N GLU A 9 -20.27 4.30 -1.59
CA GLU A 9 -19.55 4.74 -0.36
C GLU A 9 -18.79 3.65 0.40
N LEU A 10 -18.97 2.37 0.05
CA LEU A 10 -18.36 1.22 0.71
C LEU A 10 -17.43 0.42 -0.23
N ALA A 11 -17.25 0.90 -1.47
CA ALA A 11 -16.56 0.13 -2.50
C ALA A 11 -15.06 -0.01 -2.21
N ASP A 12 -14.43 1.03 -1.67
CA ASP A 12 -13.05 1.05 -1.21
C ASP A 12 -12.84 0.13 0.00
N ASP A 13 -13.68 0.23 1.02
CA ASP A 13 -13.66 -0.64 2.20
C ASP A 13 -13.78 -2.13 1.81
N ALA A 14 -14.72 -2.44 0.91
CA ALA A 14 -14.90 -3.80 0.41
C ALA A 14 -13.67 -4.29 -0.37
N LEU A 15 -13.05 -3.44 -1.20
CA LEU A 15 -11.84 -3.78 -1.94
C LEU A 15 -10.65 -4.03 -1.00
N ILE A 16 -10.50 -3.24 0.06
CA ILE A 16 -9.47 -3.44 1.08
C ILE A 16 -9.73 -4.74 1.85
N ALA A 17 -10.96 -4.99 2.30
CA ALA A 17 -11.32 -6.23 2.96
C ALA A 17 -11.03 -7.45 2.07
N LEU A 18 -11.42 -7.40 0.79
CA LEU A 18 -11.13 -8.45 -0.18
C LEU A 18 -9.63 -8.65 -0.39
N SER A 19 -8.84 -7.58 -0.43
CA SER A 19 -7.38 -7.70 -0.55
C SER A 19 -6.76 -8.48 0.63
N ARG A 20 -7.23 -8.25 1.86
CA ARG A 20 -6.77 -8.97 3.05
C ARG A 20 -7.13 -10.46 3.00
N VAL A 21 -8.35 -10.77 2.56
CA VAL A 21 -8.79 -12.16 2.33
C VAL A 21 -7.96 -12.84 1.25
N ASN A 22 -7.71 -12.15 0.14
CA ASN A 22 -6.94 -12.68 -0.98
C ASN A 22 -5.49 -12.99 -0.58
N VAL A 23 -4.83 -12.13 0.22
CA VAL A 23 -3.50 -12.43 0.78
C VAL A 23 -3.55 -13.67 1.66
N ALA A 24 -4.55 -13.80 2.54
CA ALA A 24 -4.71 -14.97 3.40
C ALA A 24 -4.94 -16.27 2.61
N GLN A 25 -5.50 -16.17 1.40
CA GLN A 25 -5.72 -17.29 0.47
C GLN A 25 -4.55 -17.53 -0.50
N GLY A 26 -3.42 -16.81 -0.34
CA GLY A 26 -2.26 -16.92 -1.23
C GLY A 26 -2.46 -16.31 -2.61
N SER A 27 -3.48 -15.47 -2.79
CA SER A 27 -3.79 -14.77 -4.02
C SER A 27 -3.37 -13.31 -3.96
N GLY A 28 -2.06 -13.07 -3.81
CA GLY A 28 -1.49 -11.72 -3.79
C GLY A 28 -1.86 -10.89 -5.03
N THR A 29 -2.02 -11.50 -6.20
CA THR A 29 -2.31 -10.77 -7.46
C THR A 29 -3.66 -10.08 -7.39
N MET A 30 -4.70 -10.77 -6.92
CA MET A 30 -6.02 -10.17 -6.75
C MET A 30 -6.02 -9.10 -5.65
N ALA A 31 -5.20 -9.28 -4.60
CA ALA A 31 -5.02 -8.26 -3.57
C ALA A 31 -4.43 -6.97 -4.15
N VAL A 32 -3.34 -7.08 -4.92
CA VAL A 32 -2.70 -5.95 -5.63
C VAL A 32 -3.69 -5.26 -6.54
N GLU A 33 -4.45 -6.00 -7.36
CA GLU A 33 -5.43 -5.42 -8.28
C GLU A 33 -6.51 -4.61 -7.56
N ASN A 34 -7.04 -5.13 -6.45
CA ASN A 34 -8.05 -4.42 -5.66
C ASN A 34 -7.50 -3.16 -5.01
N LEU A 35 -6.29 -3.22 -4.44
CA LEU A 35 -5.63 -2.08 -3.81
C LEU A 35 -5.28 -1.00 -4.83
N LEU A 36 -4.81 -1.37 -6.02
CA LEU A 36 -4.55 -0.44 -7.12
C LEU A 36 -5.84 0.23 -7.62
N LYS A 37 -6.98 -0.46 -7.60
CA LYS A 37 -8.27 0.18 -7.89
C LYS A 37 -8.60 1.24 -6.85
N VAL A 38 -8.35 0.99 -5.56
CA VAL A 38 -8.58 2.00 -4.51
C VAL A 38 -7.71 3.23 -4.72
N ILE A 39 -6.41 3.02 -4.93
CA ILE A 39 -5.46 4.12 -5.15
C ILE A 39 -5.83 4.97 -6.38
N ARG A 40 -6.38 4.35 -7.44
CA ARG A 40 -6.70 5.04 -8.70
C ARG A 40 -8.07 5.70 -8.72
N LEU A 41 -9.07 5.05 -8.14
CA LEU A 41 -10.48 5.45 -8.27
C LEU A 41 -11.00 6.19 -7.04
N TYR A 42 -10.38 6.01 -5.87
CA TYR A 42 -10.81 6.55 -4.59
C TYR A 42 -9.69 7.34 -3.90
N ALA A 43 -8.86 8.03 -4.67
CA ALA A 43 -7.66 8.72 -4.18
C ALA A 43 -7.94 9.85 -3.17
N ASP A 44 -9.16 10.37 -3.14
CA ASP A 44 -9.66 11.42 -2.25
C ASP A 44 -10.29 10.89 -0.95
N ARG A 45 -10.53 9.56 -0.87
CA ARG A 45 -11.16 8.90 0.26
C ARG A 45 -10.20 8.69 1.43
N GLU A 46 -10.78 8.46 2.59
CA GLU A 46 -10.03 8.21 3.84
C GLU A 46 -9.22 6.94 3.80
N THR A 47 -9.64 5.98 2.99
CA THR A 47 -9.07 4.64 2.86
C THR A 47 -7.85 4.56 1.94
N VAL A 48 -7.46 5.66 1.29
CA VAL A 48 -6.36 5.64 0.31
C VAL A 48 -5.03 5.32 1.00
N ASP A 49 -4.81 5.78 2.22
CA ASP A 49 -3.60 5.49 3.00
C ASP A 49 -3.52 4.00 3.37
N ASP A 50 -4.64 3.41 3.81
CA ASP A 50 -4.80 1.98 4.02
C ASP A 50 -4.45 1.20 2.75
N ALA A 51 -4.92 1.64 1.58
CA ALA A 51 -4.63 0.96 0.33
C ALA A 51 -3.12 0.98 -0.01
N TYR A 52 -2.44 2.12 0.16
CA TYR A 52 -0.99 2.20 0.00
C TYR A 52 -0.25 1.30 1.01
N PHE A 53 -0.64 1.34 2.29
CA PHE A 53 0.00 0.52 3.32
C PHE A 53 -0.16 -0.98 3.04
N ASN A 54 -1.39 -1.43 2.78
CA ASN A 54 -1.67 -2.82 2.48
C ASN A 54 -0.93 -3.28 1.21
N LEU A 55 -0.83 -2.44 0.18
CA LEU A 55 -0.09 -2.78 -1.05
C LEU A 55 1.39 -3.01 -0.77
N GLY A 56 1.99 -2.16 0.07
CA GLY A 56 3.36 -2.35 0.54
C GLY A 56 3.52 -3.67 1.31
N LYS A 57 2.57 -4.00 2.20
CA LYS A 57 2.57 -5.27 2.93
C LYS A 57 2.49 -6.48 2.00
N VAL A 58 1.66 -6.43 0.95
CA VAL A 58 1.57 -7.53 -0.02
C VAL A 58 2.93 -7.78 -0.68
N TYR A 59 3.56 -6.74 -1.23
CA TYR A 59 4.88 -6.89 -1.85
C TYR A 59 5.98 -7.26 -0.84
N GLU A 60 5.83 -6.91 0.44
CA GLU A 60 6.82 -7.26 1.46
C GLU A 60 6.71 -8.72 1.91
N THR A 61 5.50 -9.26 2.01
CA THR A 61 5.22 -10.50 2.76
C THR A 61 4.59 -11.65 1.98
N ASP A 62 3.96 -11.39 0.83
CA ASP A 62 3.37 -12.45 0.00
C ASP A 62 4.46 -13.40 -0.50
N THR A 63 4.22 -14.71 -0.51
CA THR A 63 5.25 -15.70 -0.85
C THR A 63 5.61 -15.74 -2.34
N VAL A 64 4.67 -15.36 -3.21
CA VAL A 64 4.82 -15.41 -4.68
C VAL A 64 5.15 -14.03 -5.23
N LEU A 65 4.49 -13.00 -4.73
CA LEU A 65 4.65 -11.61 -5.19
C LEU A 65 5.69 -10.82 -4.41
N ARG A 66 6.47 -11.46 -3.53
CA ARG A 66 7.49 -10.76 -2.74
C ARG A 66 8.43 -9.97 -3.65
N ASP A 67 8.39 -8.67 -3.50
CA ASP A 67 9.24 -7.72 -4.20
C ASP A 67 9.54 -6.55 -3.26
N LEU A 68 10.68 -6.64 -2.58
CA LEU A 68 11.09 -5.66 -1.58
C LEU A 68 11.40 -4.29 -2.20
N ALA A 69 11.76 -4.24 -3.49
CA ALA A 69 11.98 -2.98 -4.19
C ALA A 69 10.65 -2.24 -4.41
N ARG A 70 9.60 -2.97 -4.83
CA ARG A 70 8.25 -2.41 -4.93
C ARG A 70 7.66 -2.04 -3.58
N ALA A 71 7.80 -2.88 -2.56
CA ALA A 71 7.36 -2.55 -1.21
C ALA A 71 8.00 -1.24 -0.72
N ARG A 72 9.32 -1.10 -0.93
CA ARG A 72 10.07 0.12 -0.64
C ARG A 72 9.52 1.33 -1.38
N GLU A 73 9.27 1.21 -2.68
CA GLU A 73 8.73 2.30 -3.51
C GLU A 73 7.34 2.76 -3.03
N VAL A 74 6.47 1.81 -2.69
CA VAL A 74 5.14 2.10 -2.15
C VAL A 74 5.24 2.86 -0.82
N TYR A 75 6.08 2.40 0.12
CA TYR A 75 6.27 3.11 1.39
C TYR A 75 6.93 4.48 1.20
N ARG A 76 7.90 4.63 0.30
CA ARG A 76 8.48 5.94 -0.03
C ARG A 76 7.44 6.89 -0.59
N THR A 77 6.52 6.38 -1.41
CA THR A 77 5.43 7.20 -1.95
C THR A 77 4.50 7.66 -0.84
N PHE A 78 4.12 6.77 0.07
CA PHE A 78 3.33 7.12 1.25
C PHE A 78 4.03 8.22 2.08
N THR A 79 5.29 8.02 2.46
CA THR A 79 6.01 8.99 3.30
C THR A 79 6.19 10.32 2.58
N ARG A 80 6.50 10.31 1.29
CA ARG A 80 6.64 11.53 0.49
C ARG A 80 5.33 12.33 0.47
N LYS A 81 4.19 11.68 0.25
CA LYS A 81 2.87 12.33 0.27
C LYS A 81 2.55 12.94 1.64
N ALA A 82 2.91 12.23 2.71
CA ALA A 82 2.79 12.76 4.06
C ALA A 82 3.68 13.99 4.29
N ASP A 83 4.94 13.94 3.84
CA ASP A 83 5.90 15.04 3.97
C ASP A 83 5.50 16.25 3.09
N GLU A 84 4.83 16.01 1.96
CA GLU A 84 4.20 17.03 1.09
C GLU A 84 2.92 17.63 1.72
N GLY A 85 2.46 17.11 2.86
CA GLY A 85 1.30 17.62 3.59
C GLY A 85 -0.05 17.15 3.05
N GLU A 86 -0.10 16.10 2.22
CA GLU A 86 -1.37 15.52 1.78
C GLU A 86 -2.17 15.03 3.00
N PRO A 87 -3.38 15.56 3.28
CA PRO A 87 -4.06 15.32 4.55
C PRO A 87 -4.22 13.84 4.90
N ARG A 88 -4.64 13.02 3.93
CA ARG A 88 -4.86 11.58 4.12
C ARG A 88 -3.61 10.82 4.57
N PHE A 89 -2.42 11.29 4.20
CA PHE A 89 -1.15 10.63 4.55
C PHE A 89 -0.50 11.29 5.77
N ALA A 90 -0.54 12.62 5.85
CA ALA A 90 0.07 13.38 6.93
C ALA A 90 -0.61 13.14 8.28
N SER A 91 -1.95 12.99 8.30
CA SER A 91 -2.70 12.67 9.52
C SER A 91 -2.92 11.16 9.72
N SER A 92 -2.35 10.31 8.86
CA SER A 92 -2.59 8.86 8.92
C SER A 92 -1.98 8.26 10.20
N PRO A 93 -2.73 7.45 10.96
CA PRO A 93 -2.17 6.68 12.07
C PRO A 93 -1.16 5.62 11.62
N LEU A 94 -1.12 5.29 10.32
CA LEU A 94 -0.20 4.32 9.73
C LEU A 94 1.19 4.92 9.45
N LEU A 95 1.32 6.24 9.37
CA LEU A 95 2.57 6.90 9.00
C LEU A 95 3.78 6.46 9.87
N PRO A 96 3.68 6.36 11.21
CA PRO A 96 4.79 5.85 12.01
C PRO A 96 5.15 4.39 11.70
N ARG A 97 4.16 3.56 11.33
CA ARG A 97 4.39 2.17 10.95
C ARG A 97 5.08 2.07 9.61
N VAL A 98 4.61 2.83 8.61
CA VAL A 98 5.22 2.91 7.27
C VAL A 98 6.67 3.34 7.36
N LYS A 99 6.99 4.37 8.17
CA LYS A 99 8.37 4.84 8.37
C LYS A 99 9.27 3.72 8.92
N ARG A 100 8.81 2.96 9.91
CA ARG A 100 9.57 1.81 10.46
C ARG A 100 9.77 0.68 9.45
N ASP A 101 8.72 0.31 8.73
CA ASP A 101 8.80 -0.77 7.74
C ASP A 101 9.74 -0.36 6.57
N LEU A 102 9.70 0.91 6.14
CA LEU A 102 10.63 1.47 5.15
C LEU A 102 12.08 1.49 5.65
N GLU A 103 12.32 1.95 6.89
CA GLU A 103 13.66 1.96 7.50
C GLU A 103 14.23 0.53 7.58
N TYR A 104 13.42 -0.42 8.04
CA TYR A 104 13.80 -1.83 8.09
C TYR A 104 14.19 -2.35 6.70
N ILE A 105 13.36 -2.11 5.68
CA ILE A 105 13.65 -2.56 4.33
C ILE A 105 14.96 -1.95 3.81
N ASN A 106 15.15 -0.65 3.99
CA ASN A 106 16.37 0.05 3.58
C ASN A 106 17.60 -0.56 4.26
N ARG A 107 17.58 -0.68 5.58
CA ARG A 107 18.74 -1.17 6.35
C ARG A 107 19.08 -2.62 6.04
N THR A 108 18.07 -3.48 5.87
CA THR A 108 18.28 -4.93 5.75
C THR A 108 18.53 -5.37 4.31
N PHE A 109 17.89 -4.75 3.32
CA PHE A 109 17.92 -5.23 1.94
C PHE A 109 18.52 -4.24 0.95
N PHE A 110 18.65 -2.97 1.32
CA PHE A 110 19.23 -1.92 0.48
C PHE A 110 20.23 -1.05 1.25
N PRO A 111 21.21 -1.65 1.96
CA PRO A 111 22.19 -0.86 2.69
C PRO A 111 22.96 0.03 1.72
N GLU A 112 23.15 1.29 2.08
CA GLU A 112 24.06 2.15 1.32
C GLU A 112 25.44 1.50 1.34
N SER A 113 26.00 1.27 0.14
CA SER A 113 27.40 0.86 0.06
C SER A 113 28.24 1.98 0.64
N PRO A 114 29.15 1.71 1.59
CA PRO A 114 30.07 2.74 2.06
C PRO A 114 30.78 3.32 0.84
N LEU A 115 30.72 4.65 0.69
CA LEU A 115 31.51 5.38 -0.30
C LEU A 115 32.96 4.95 -0.12
N ARG A 116 33.51 4.25 -1.12
CA ARG A 116 34.93 3.87 -1.18
C ARG A 116 35.75 5.05 -1.70
#